data_AF-A0A9P9FNV9-F1
#
_entry.id   AF-A0A9P9FNV9-F1
#
_cell.length_a   1.000
_cell.length_b   1.000
_cell.length_c   1.000
_cell.angle_alpha   90.00
_cell.angle_beta   90.00
_cell.angle_gamma   90.00
#
_symmetry.space_group_name_H-M   'P 1'
#
loop_
_entity.id
_entity.type
_entity.pdbx_description
1 polymer ?
#
loop_
_entity_poly.entity_id
_entity_poly.type
_entity_poly.pdbx_seq_one_letter_code
_entity_poly.pdbx_strand_id
1 'polypeptide(L)'
;MCHDFDNLTSVQAGSALLNRRDTFLSAPEWRSVPWQHHPQCSLDHLFDLILFLPSILARTDQIVPLEATHSRRLRAQELLHNSLSLERQFDMWFHATNQPTPGHPIAFWAEELTSPGGFIPFSNSYTFRDNPTGLACLYYWMARIPLHRCIEYLHRIIFQPVIDAYPNMWPDLPPELQIDVTRYQHAREFAADICRGLDSVLDSTVQPDVLVAPMAAAMDFYREINSASQDGLMEMMWLDNFRSRLVEKGQHIADVLQRQKWVEVATF
;
A
#
# COMPACT_ATOMS: atom_id res chain seq x y z
N MET A 1 16.81 14.88 7.50
CA MET A 1 16.29 14.81 8.88
C MET A 1 14.82 14.30 8.91
N CYS A 2 14.27 13.67 7.84
CA CYS A 2 13.10 12.76 7.95
C CYS A 2 13.55 11.33 8.40
N HIS A 3 14.81 10.93 8.13
CA HIS A 3 15.24 9.53 8.09
C HIS A 3 15.04 8.61 9.32
N ASP A 4 14.98 9.10 10.57
CA ASP A 4 14.97 8.20 11.73
C ASP A 4 13.56 7.89 12.27
N PHE A 5 12.55 8.73 11.99
CA PHE A 5 11.15 8.48 12.37
C PHE A 5 10.38 7.68 11.30
N ASP A 6 10.95 7.54 10.10
CA ASP A 6 10.32 6.94 8.92
C ASP A 6 10.25 5.40 8.99
N ASN A 7 11.17 4.73 9.68
CA ASN A 7 11.25 3.26 9.69
C ASN A 7 10.19 2.59 10.54
N LEU A 8 10.02 3.07 11.78
CA LEU A 8 9.01 2.50 12.66
C LEU A 8 7.62 2.72 12.05
N THR A 9 7.37 3.90 11.51
CA THR A 9 6.10 4.25 10.87
C THR A 9 5.84 3.39 9.63
N SER A 10 6.83 3.23 8.74
CA SER A 10 6.67 2.40 7.54
C SER A 10 6.41 0.92 7.87
N VAL A 11 7.23 0.31 8.74
CA VAL A 11 7.06 -1.09 9.14
C VAL A 11 5.74 -1.32 9.85
N GLN A 12 5.34 -0.41 10.74
CA GLN A 12 4.05 -0.51 11.44
C GLN A 12 2.87 -0.28 10.49
N ALA A 13 2.94 0.69 9.58
CA ALA A 13 1.90 0.92 8.58
C ALA A 13 1.73 -0.29 7.65
N GLY A 14 2.84 -0.87 7.18
CA GLY A 14 2.83 -2.10 6.38
C GLY A 14 2.24 -3.28 7.15
N SER A 15 2.69 -3.52 8.38
CA SER A 15 2.18 -4.60 9.22
C SER A 15 0.70 -4.42 9.57
N ALA A 16 0.28 -3.22 9.95
CA ALA A 16 -1.12 -2.89 10.26
C ALA A 16 -2.03 -3.15 9.05
N LEU A 17 -1.58 -2.73 7.87
CA LEU A 17 -2.32 -2.93 6.62
C LEU A 17 -2.44 -4.41 6.25
N LEU A 18 -1.33 -5.15 6.23
CA LEU A 18 -1.32 -6.57 5.88
C LEU A 18 -2.15 -7.41 6.85
N ASN A 19 -2.10 -7.07 8.14
CA ASN A 19 -2.90 -7.75 9.16
C ASN A 19 -4.34 -7.24 9.26
N ARG A 20 -4.69 -6.18 8.52
CA ARG A 20 -6.00 -5.49 8.60
C ARG A 20 -6.36 -5.12 10.04
N ARG A 21 -5.37 -4.65 10.80
CA ARG A 21 -5.50 -4.31 12.23
C ARG A 21 -5.00 -2.91 12.48
N ASP A 22 -5.78 -2.16 13.23
CA ASP A 22 -5.41 -0.83 13.66
C ASP A 22 -4.17 -0.86 14.58
N THR A 23 -3.45 0.26 14.63
CA THR A 23 -2.23 0.43 15.42
C THR A 23 -2.31 1.72 16.23
N PHE A 24 -1.56 1.82 17.32
CA PHE A 24 -1.55 3.01 18.17
C PHE A 24 -1.15 4.28 17.40
N LEU A 25 -0.39 4.15 16.31
CA LEU A 25 0.01 5.25 15.44
C LEU A 25 -1.17 5.93 14.71
N SER A 26 -2.34 5.29 14.63
CA SER A 26 -3.53 5.91 14.03
C SER A 26 -4.20 6.94 14.95
N ALA A 27 -3.84 6.96 16.24
CA ALA A 27 -4.43 7.91 17.19
C ALA A 27 -4.01 9.37 16.86
N PRO A 28 -4.90 10.36 17.07
CA PRO A 28 -4.64 11.76 16.69
C PRO A 28 -3.38 12.36 17.33
N GLU A 29 -3.04 11.90 18.53
CA GLU A 29 -1.84 12.31 19.26
C GLU A 29 -0.57 11.98 18.46
N TRP A 30 -0.49 10.78 17.88
CA TRP A 30 0.66 10.32 17.11
C TRP A 30 0.74 10.93 15.70
N ARG A 31 -0.37 11.48 15.20
CA ARG A 31 -0.44 12.18 13.91
C ARG A 31 -0.24 13.69 14.00
N SER A 32 -0.10 14.24 15.20
CA SER A 32 0.01 15.69 15.38
C SER A 32 1.18 16.10 16.27
N VAL A 33 1.44 15.38 17.36
CA VAL A 33 2.48 15.72 18.33
C VAL A 33 3.89 15.67 17.72
N PRO A 34 4.27 14.66 16.89
CA PRO A 34 5.60 14.63 16.27
C PRO A 34 5.88 15.83 15.34
N TRP A 35 4.84 16.41 14.76
CA TRP A 35 4.93 17.47 13.75
C TRP A 35 4.76 18.88 14.30
N GLN A 36 4.63 19.05 15.63
CA GLN A 36 4.46 20.38 16.24
C GLN A 36 5.66 21.31 15.99
N HIS A 37 6.85 20.74 15.87
CA HIS A 37 8.11 21.48 15.73
C HIS A 37 8.74 21.32 14.34
N HIS A 38 8.22 20.40 13.51
CA HIS A 38 8.77 20.09 12.20
C HIS A 38 7.64 19.88 11.19
N PRO A 39 7.73 20.48 9.99
CA PRO A 39 6.71 20.27 8.96
C PRO A 39 6.72 18.81 8.50
N GLN A 40 5.53 18.23 8.39
CA GLN A 40 5.32 16.87 7.90
C GLN A 40 5.83 16.74 6.45
N CYS A 41 6.66 15.73 6.15
CA CYS A 41 7.11 15.47 4.79
C CYS A 41 6.07 14.65 3.99
N SER A 42 6.19 14.64 2.65
CA SER A 42 5.18 13.99 1.79
C SER A 42 5.00 12.50 2.12
N LEU A 43 6.08 11.82 2.48
CA LEU A 43 6.09 10.41 2.89
C LEU A 43 5.31 10.20 4.21
N ASP A 44 5.46 11.10 5.18
CA ASP A 44 4.70 11.05 6.43
C ASP A 44 3.20 11.20 6.19
N HIS A 45 2.81 12.12 5.30
CA HIS A 45 1.40 12.29 4.95
C HIS A 45 0.82 11.03 4.30
N LEU A 46 1.60 10.36 3.45
CA LEU A 46 1.20 9.06 2.91
C LEU A 46 0.97 8.03 4.02
N PHE A 47 1.89 7.92 4.99
CA PHE A 47 1.73 6.96 6.07
C PHE A 47 0.51 7.25 6.93
N ASP A 48 0.19 8.51 7.19
CA ASP A 48 -1.06 8.88 7.87
C ASP A 48 -2.29 8.36 7.12
N LEU A 49 -2.33 8.52 5.78
CA LEU A 49 -3.41 7.98 4.95
C LEU A 49 -3.48 6.45 5.04
N ILE A 50 -2.34 5.76 4.98
CA ILE A 50 -2.27 4.30 5.09
C ILE A 50 -2.76 3.83 6.46
N LEU A 51 -2.43 4.54 7.54
CA LEU A 51 -2.81 4.16 8.91
C LEU A 51 -4.33 4.21 9.16
N PHE A 52 -5.10 4.96 8.36
CA PHE A 52 -6.57 4.91 8.43
C PHE A 52 -7.17 3.66 7.81
N LEU A 53 -6.50 3.09 6.79
CA LEU A 53 -7.05 1.99 5.99
C LEU A 53 -7.31 0.71 6.81
N PRO A 54 -6.43 0.23 7.70
CA PRO A 54 -6.68 -0.96 8.53
C PRO A 54 -8.01 -0.92 9.28
N SER A 55 -8.42 0.24 9.79
CA SER A 55 -9.67 0.40 10.53
C SER A 55 -10.90 0.19 9.63
N ILE A 56 -10.86 0.69 8.39
CA ILE A 56 -11.91 0.49 7.38
C ILE A 56 -11.98 -1.00 7.02
N LEU A 57 -10.83 -1.62 6.75
CA LEU A 57 -10.72 -3.02 6.39
C LEU A 57 -11.27 -3.95 7.50
N ALA A 58 -10.90 -3.69 8.75
CA ALA A 58 -11.40 -4.44 9.90
C ALA A 58 -12.92 -4.33 10.08
N ARG A 59 -13.49 -3.13 9.89
CA ARG A 59 -14.95 -2.92 9.93
C ARG A 59 -15.65 -3.62 8.77
N THR A 60 -15.04 -3.65 7.59
CA THR A 60 -15.55 -4.41 6.44
C THR A 60 -15.59 -5.91 6.78
N ASP A 61 -14.53 -6.46 7.38
CA ASP A 61 -14.45 -7.88 7.77
C ASP A 61 -15.54 -8.27 8.78
N GLN A 62 -15.94 -7.35 9.66
CA GLN A 62 -17.02 -7.56 10.63
C GLN A 62 -18.41 -7.62 9.99
N ILE A 63 -18.65 -6.87 8.90
CA ILE A 63 -19.95 -6.85 8.23
C ILE A 63 -20.11 -7.97 7.20
N VAL A 64 -19.01 -8.53 6.70
CA VAL A 64 -19.00 -9.61 5.72
C VAL A 64 -19.89 -10.79 6.13
N PRO A 65 -19.71 -11.41 7.32
CA PRO A 65 -20.44 -12.62 7.69
C PRO A 65 -21.89 -12.36 8.14
N LEU A 66 -22.29 -11.10 8.29
CA LEU A 66 -23.63 -10.76 8.75
C LEU A 66 -24.66 -11.02 7.66
N GLU A 67 -25.89 -11.36 8.07
CA GLU A 67 -27.02 -11.52 7.14
C GLU A 67 -27.31 -10.22 6.39
N ALA A 68 -27.82 -10.36 5.15
CA ALA A 68 -28.17 -9.25 4.27
C ALA A 68 -29.40 -8.49 4.79
N THR A 69 -29.21 -7.69 5.83
CA THR A 69 -30.21 -6.82 6.45
C THR A 69 -30.04 -5.37 5.99
N HIS A 70 -31.08 -4.56 6.19
CA HIS A 70 -31.01 -3.13 5.88
C HIS A 70 -29.94 -2.42 6.73
N SER A 71 -29.78 -2.83 8.00
CA SER A 71 -28.73 -2.29 8.89
C SER A 71 -27.32 -2.59 8.37
N ARG A 72 -27.07 -3.82 7.89
CA ARG A 72 -25.79 -4.18 7.28
C ARG A 72 -25.50 -3.33 6.04
N ARG A 73 -26.51 -3.10 5.19
CA ARG A 73 -26.39 -2.24 4.00
C ARG A 73 -26.03 -0.81 4.38
N LEU A 74 -26.67 -0.22 5.39
CA LEU A 74 -26.37 1.15 5.83
C LEU A 74 -24.92 1.27 6.32
N ARG A 75 -24.43 0.28 7.09
CA ARG A 75 -23.02 0.23 7.51
C ARG A 75 -22.07 0.10 6.31
N ALA A 76 -22.43 -0.72 5.31
CA ALA A 76 -21.64 -0.84 4.09
C ALA A 76 -21.59 0.46 3.28
N GLN A 77 -22.69 1.22 3.21
CA GLN A 77 -22.74 2.53 2.58
C GLN A 77 -21.83 3.55 3.30
N GLU A 78 -21.84 3.58 4.63
CA GLU A 78 -20.94 4.42 5.42
C GLU A 78 -19.45 4.07 5.17
N LEU A 79 -19.12 2.77 5.16
CA LEU A 79 -17.77 2.31 4.85
C LEU A 79 -17.35 2.62 3.42
N LEU A 80 -18.27 2.52 2.45
CA LEU A 80 -17.99 2.88 1.06
C LEU A 80 -17.70 4.38 0.95
N HIS A 81 -18.49 5.22 1.61
CA HIS A 81 -18.25 6.66 1.66
C HIS A 81 -16.85 6.99 2.22
N ASN A 82 -16.48 6.36 3.34
CA ASN A 82 -15.17 6.55 3.96
C ASN A 82 -14.03 6.07 3.04
N SER A 83 -14.23 4.92 2.37
CA SER A 83 -13.25 4.37 1.41
C SER A 83 -13.03 5.29 0.22
N LEU A 84 -14.10 5.86 -0.35
CA LEU A 84 -14.04 6.82 -1.47
C LEU A 84 -13.46 8.17 -1.05
N SER A 85 -13.66 8.59 0.20
CA SER A 85 -12.98 9.77 0.75
C SER A 85 -11.48 9.56 0.89
N LEU A 86 -11.07 8.39 1.37
CA LEU A 86 -9.66 8.03 1.50
C LEU A 86 -8.99 7.85 0.13
N GLU A 87 -9.69 7.25 -0.83
CA GLU A 87 -9.19 7.08 -2.20
C GLU A 87 -8.89 8.42 -2.88
N ARG A 88 -9.79 9.41 -2.76
CA ARG A 88 -9.54 10.77 -3.23
C ARG A 88 -8.32 11.41 -2.58
N GLN A 89 -8.07 11.15 -1.30
CA GLN A 89 -6.88 11.67 -0.61
C GLN A 89 -5.60 11.03 -1.14
N PHE A 90 -5.60 9.72 -1.41
CA PHE A 90 -4.49 9.05 -2.09
C PHE A 90 -4.24 9.62 -3.48
N ASP A 91 -5.28 9.88 -4.28
CA ASP A 91 -5.15 10.50 -5.60
C ASP A 91 -4.56 11.90 -5.54
N MET A 92 -5.05 12.75 -4.62
CA MET A 92 -4.52 14.10 -4.42
C MET A 92 -3.04 14.06 -4.03
N TRP A 93 -2.69 13.18 -3.09
CA TRP A 93 -1.30 12.99 -2.65
C TRP A 93 -0.40 12.53 -3.81
N PHE A 94 -0.84 11.53 -4.58
CA PHE A 94 -0.06 10.99 -5.69
C PHE A 94 0.13 12.03 -6.78
N HIS A 95 -0.94 12.75 -7.14
CA HIS A 95 -0.86 13.83 -8.12
C HIS A 95 0.11 14.93 -7.65
N ALA A 96 0.03 15.37 -6.39
CA ALA A 96 0.93 16.38 -5.84
C ALA A 96 2.40 15.93 -5.82
N THR A 97 2.67 14.66 -5.50
CA THR A 97 4.02 14.10 -5.42
C THR A 97 4.65 13.86 -6.80
N ASN A 98 3.81 13.60 -7.81
CA ASN A 98 4.25 13.36 -9.19
C ASN A 98 4.25 14.61 -10.09
N GLN A 99 3.86 15.78 -9.58
CA GLN A 99 3.94 17.01 -10.37
C GLN A 99 5.40 17.32 -10.76
N PRO A 100 5.68 17.60 -12.05
CA PRO A 100 6.98 18.08 -12.49
C PRO A 100 7.35 19.37 -11.75
N THR A 101 8.55 19.41 -11.18
CA THR A 101 9.09 20.64 -10.57
C THR A 101 10.28 21.16 -11.39
N PRO A 102 10.56 22.48 -11.37
CA PRO A 102 11.73 23.02 -12.06
C PRO A 102 13.01 22.33 -11.57
N GLY A 103 13.68 21.58 -12.45
CA GLY A 103 14.90 20.81 -12.15
C GLY A 103 14.69 19.31 -11.91
N HIS A 104 13.46 18.84 -11.65
CA HIS A 104 13.15 17.42 -11.49
C HIS A 104 11.86 17.06 -12.25
N PRO A 105 11.97 16.49 -13.46
CA PRO A 105 10.84 16.40 -14.39
C PRO A 105 9.74 15.41 -13.96
N ILE A 106 10.05 14.35 -13.22
CA ILE A 106 9.09 13.32 -12.76
C ILE A 106 9.61 12.58 -11.52
N ALA A 107 8.71 11.95 -10.75
CA ALA A 107 9.05 11.20 -9.53
C ALA A 107 9.72 9.85 -9.84
N PHE A 108 9.33 9.20 -10.94
CA PHE A 108 9.90 7.95 -11.42
C PHE A 108 9.74 7.83 -12.93
N TRP A 109 10.55 6.97 -13.56
CA TRP A 109 10.48 6.65 -14.98
C TRP A 109 10.69 5.16 -15.22
N ALA A 110 10.15 4.67 -16.34
CA ALA A 110 10.37 3.31 -16.80
C ALA A 110 11.72 3.22 -17.54
N GLU A 111 12.51 2.22 -17.20
CA GLU A 111 13.74 1.84 -17.89
C GLU A 111 13.55 0.51 -18.59
N GLU A 112 13.90 0.46 -19.88
CA GLU A 112 13.84 -0.78 -20.64
C GLU A 112 14.73 -1.84 -19.99
N LEU A 113 14.13 -3.00 -19.72
CA LEU A 113 14.88 -4.14 -19.22
C LEU A 113 15.80 -4.64 -20.33
N THR A 114 17.09 -4.34 -20.21
CA THR A 114 18.11 -4.97 -21.05
C THR A 114 18.30 -6.40 -20.58
N SER A 115 17.48 -7.34 -21.07
CA SER A 115 17.68 -8.76 -20.76
C SER A 115 17.94 -9.59 -22.01
N PRO A 116 19.20 -10.02 -22.23
CA PRO A 116 19.48 -11.22 -23.00
C PRO A 116 19.23 -12.44 -22.10
N GLY A 117 17.99 -12.96 -22.07
CA GLY A 117 17.74 -14.36 -21.68
C GLY A 117 17.03 -14.67 -20.36
N GLY A 118 16.49 -13.69 -19.63
CA GLY A 118 15.62 -13.94 -18.46
C GLY A 118 14.15 -13.66 -18.75
N PHE A 119 13.24 -14.58 -18.42
CA PHE A 119 11.78 -14.32 -18.45
C PHE A 119 11.41 -13.39 -17.29
N ILE A 120 11.52 -12.07 -17.49
CA ILE A 120 10.99 -11.08 -16.56
C ILE A 120 9.50 -10.92 -16.90
N PRO A 121 8.57 -11.13 -15.95
CA PRO A 121 7.13 -11.04 -16.23
C PRO A 121 6.61 -9.60 -16.38
N PHE A 122 7.52 -8.61 -16.33
CA PHE A 122 7.21 -7.19 -16.41
C PHE A 122 7.93 -6.57 -17.61
N SER A 123 7.29 -5.59 -18.25
CA SER A 123 7.80 -4.99 -19.49
C SER A 123 9.01 -4.07 -19.30
N ASN A 124 9.20 -3.52 -18.10
CA ASN A 124 10.29 -2.61 -17.78
C ASN A 124 10.49 -2.54 -16.24
N SER A 125 11.57 -1.95 -15.77
CA SER A 125 11.78 -1.61 -14.35
C SER A 125 11.54 -0.12 -14.12
N TYR A 126 11.29 0.28 -12.88
CA TYR A 126 11.21 1.68 -12.49
C TYR A 126 12.49 2.14 -11.83
N THR A 127 12.91 3.34 -12.21
CA THR A 127 13.92 4.12 -11.48
C THR A 127 13.25 5.35 -10.88
N PHE A 128 13.63 5.66 -9.65
CA PHE A 128 13.07 6.77 -8.89
C PHE A 128 14.04 7.94 -8.80
N ARG A 129 13.49 9.14 -8.69
CA ARG A 129 14.27 10.38 -8.46
C ARG A 129 15.17 10.27 -7.24
N ASP A 130 14.65 9.69 -6.17
CA ASP A 130 15.32 9.51 -4.89
C ASP A 130 14.69 8.33 -4.14
N ASN A 131 15.41 7.81 -3.14
CA ASN A 131 14.96 6.66 -2.36
C ASN A 131 13.63 6.92 -1.63
N PRO A 132 13.43 8.04 -0.90
CA PRO A 132 12.15 8.34 -0.25
C PRO A 132 10.96 8.34 -1.22
N THR A 133 11.13 8.86 -2.43
CA THR A 133 10.11 8.84 -3.49
C THR A 133 9.81 7.40 -3.92
N GLY A 134 10.82 6.57 -4.11
CA GLY A 134 10.62 5.15 -4.44
C GLY A 134 9.88 4.40 -3.35
N LEU A 135 10.27 4.59 -2.09
CA LEU A 135 9.57 4.00 -0.96
C LEU A 135 8.11 4.48 -0.88
N ALA A 136 7.87 5.78 -1.07
CA ALA A 136 6.53 6.34 -1.09
C ALA A 136 5.65 5.71 -2.19
N CYS A 137 6.17 5.57 -3.41
CA CYS A 137 5.45 4.91 -4.51
C CYS A 137 5.10 3.46 -4.17
N LEU A 138 6.05 2.68 -3.62
CA LEU A 138 5.80 1.29 -3.23
C LEU A 138 4.69 1.17 -2.17
N TYR A 139 4.71 2.02 -1.14
CA TYR A 139 3.69 2.00 -0.08
C TYR A 139 2.34 2.51 -0.58
N TYR A 140 2.33 3.49 -1.47
CA TYR A 140 1.13 3.94 -2.14
C TYR A 140 0.47 2.81 -2.93
N TRP A 141 1.20 2.14 -3.83
CA TRP A 141 0.66 1.03 -4.62
C TRP A 141 0.22 -0.14 -3.73
N MET A 142 1.00 -0.44 -2.67
CA MET A 142 0.63 -1.43 -1.66
C MET A 142 -0.72 -1.12 -1.02
N ALA A 143 -0.98 0.12 -0.60
CA ALA A 143 -2.22 0.53 0.04
C ALA A 143 -3.42 0.54 -0.92
N ARG A 144 -3.18 0.83 -2.21
CA ARG A 144 -4.25 0.86 -3.22
C ARG A 144 -4.85 -0.52 -3.48
N ILE A 145 -4.06 -1.59 -3.44
CA ILE A 145 -4.54 -2.97 -3.66
C ILE A 145 -5.72 -3.34 -2.73
N PRO A 146 -5.57 -3.35 -1.39
CA PRO A 146 -6.66 -3.71 -0.49
C PRO A 146 -7.77 -2.66 -0.44
N LEU A 147 -7.47 -1.37 -0.67
CA LEU A 147 -8.50 -0.32 -0.73
C LEU A 147 -9.45 -0.54 -1.92
N HIS A 148 -8.91 -0.76 -3.12
CA HIS A 148 -9.71 -1.01 -4.31
C HIS A 148 -10.58 -2.27 -4.15
N ARG A 149 -9.98 -3.36 -3.66
CA ARG A 149 -10.74 -4.59 -3.34
C ARG A 149 -11.84 -4.34 -2.31
N CYS A 150 -11.58 -3.53 -1.29
CA CYS A 150 -12.57 -3.15 -0.29
C CYS A 150 -13.76 -2.40 -0.93
N ILE A 151 -13.49 -1.44 -1.81
CA ILE A 151 -14.52 -0.67 -2.55
C ILE A 151 -15.37 -1.61 -3.40
N GLU A 152 -14.75 -2.49 -4.20
CA GLU A 152 -15.48 -3.48 -5.00
C GLU A 152 -16.35 -4.39 -4.13
N TYR A 153 -15.82 -4.86 -3.01
CA TYR A 153 -16.51 -5.77 -2.11
C TYR A 153 -17.70 -5.10 -1.41
N LEU A 154 -17.52 -3.88 -0.89
CA LEU A 154 -18.57 -3.07 -0.27
C LEU A 154 -19.68 -2.75 -1.28
N HIS A 155 -19.31 -2.39 -2.51
CA HIS A 155 -20.27 -2.20 -3.59
C HIS A 155 -21.10 -3.47 -3.79
N ARG A 156 -20.48 -4.65 -3.89
CA ARG A 156 -21.21 -5.91 -4.02
C ARG A 156 -22.16 -6.18 -2.84
N ILE A 157 -21.75 -5.90 -1.59
CA ILE A 157 -22.63 -6.05 -0.40
C ILE A 157 -23.87 -5.16 -0.50
N ILE A 158 -23.69 -3.89 -0.86
CA ILE A 158 -24.78 -2.90 -0.89
C ILE A 158 -25.92 -3.35 -1.83
N PHE A 159 -25.54 -3.92 -2.98
CA PHE A 159 -26.47 -4.42 -4.00
C PHE A 159 -26.99 -5.83 -3.73
N GLN A 160 -26.64 -6.48 -2.62
CA GLN A 160 -27.29 -7.73 -2.24
C GLN A 160 -28.76 -7.48 -1.88
N PRO A 161 -29.67 -8.39 -2.29
CA PRO A 161 -31.07 -8.31 -1.89
C PRO A 161 -31.17 -8.48 -0.38
N VAL A 162 -31.93 -7.59 0.24
CA VAL A 162 -32.05 -7.55 1.71
C VAL A 162 -33.30 -8.30 2.17
N ILE A 163 -33.16 -9.10 3.22
CA ILE A 163 -34.21 -10.03 3.70
C ILE A 163 -35.31 -9.34 4.52
N ASP A 164 -35.02 -8.20 5.15
CA ASP A 164 -35.88 -7.50 6.11
C ASP A 164 -36.53 -6.22 5.56
N ALA A 165 -36.41 -5.95 4.25
CA ALA A 165 -36.87 -4.72 3.60
C ALA A 165 -37.89 -4.97 2.47
N TYR A 166 -38.87 -5.85 2.67
CA TYR A 166 -39.92 -6.09 1.68
C TYR A 166 -40.95 -4.95 1.65
N PRO A 167 -41.37 -4.43 0.47
CA PRO A 167 -41.00 -4.86 -0.88
C PRO A 167 -39.74 -4.20 -1.46
N ASN A 168 -39.21 -3.15 -0.82
CA ASN A 168 -38.07 -2.38 -1.31
C ASN A 168 -36.71 -3.03 -0.97
N MET A 169 -36.48 -4.21 -1.56
CA MET A 169 -35.30 -5.04 -1.29
C MET A 169 -34.01 -4.50 -1.92
N TRP A 170 -34.10 -3.52 -2.82
CA TRP A 170 -32.98 -2.93 -3.55
C TRP A 170 -32.54 -1.59 -2.93
N PRO A 171 -31.25 -1.23 -3.01
CA PRO A 171 -30.77 0.03 -2.47
C PRO A 171 -31.22 1.21 -3.32
N ASP A 172 -31.58 2.32 -2.67
CA ASP A 172 -31.58 3.65 -3.26
C ASP A 172 -30.32 4.37 -2.77
N LEU A 173 -29.38 4.64 -3.68
CA LEU A 173 -28.05 5.14 -3.33
C LEU A 173 -27.95 6.65 -3.56
N PRO A 174 -27.42 7.41 -2.57
CA PRO A 174 -27.01 8.79 -2.77
C PRO A 174 -26.06 8.92 -3.98
N PRO A 175 -26.09 10.05 -4.71
CA PRO A 175 -25.26 10.26 -5.90
C PRO A 175 -23.77 10.02 -5.67
N GLU A 176 -23.27 10.30 -4.47
CA GLU A 176 -21.86 10.16 -4.10
C GLU A 176 -21.40 8.69 -4.03
N LEU A 177 -22.34 7.74 -3.89
CA LEU A 177 -22.08 6.31 -3.85
C LEU A 177 -22.36 5.62 -5.19
N GLN A 178 -22.84 6.35 -6.19
CA GLN A 178 -23.08 5.85 -7.55
C GLN A 178 -21.77 5.86 -8.33
N ILE A 179 -20.90 4.88 -8.03
CA ILE A 179 -19.58 4.74 -8.62
C ILE A 179 -19.58 3.76 -9.80
N ASP A 180 -18.67 3.97 -10.74
CA ASP A 180 -18.29 2.94 -11.71
C ASP A 180 -17.29 1.97 -11.08
N VAL A 181 -17.77 0.77 -10.74
CA VAL A 181 -16.97 -0.25 -10.05
C VAL A 181 -15.79 -0.75 -10.89
N THR A 182 -15.85 -0.63 -12.22
CA THR A 182 -14.78 -1.12 -13.12
C THR A 182 -13.47 -0.37 -12.91
N ARG A 183 -13.55 0.89 -12.44
CA ARG A 183 -12.38 1.71 -12.11
C ARG A 183 -11.53 1.13 -10.97
N TYR A 184 -12.09 0.21 -10.18
CA TYR A 184 -11.40 -0.37 -9.03
C TYR A 184 -10.72 -1.72 -9.35
N GLN A 185 -10.88 -2.26 -10.54
CA GLN A 185 -10.35 -3.58 -10.94
C GLN A 185 -8.84 -3.59 -11.31
N HIS A 186 -8.14 -2.47 -11.08
CA HIS A 186 -6.73 -2.25 -11.46
C HIS A 186 -5.71 -2.75 -10.41
N ALA A 187 -6.12 -3.59 -9.46
CA ALA A 187 -5.23 -4.08 -8.40
C ALA A 187 -4.00 -4.85 -8.94
N ARG A 188 -4.09 -5.46 -10.14
CA ARG A 188 -2.95 -6.11 -10.81
C ARG A 188 -1.90 -5.13 -11.27
N GLU A 189 -2.30 -3.93 -11.70
CA GLU A 189 -1.38 -2.89 -12.14
C GLU A 189 -0.54 -2.39 -10.95
N PHE A 190 -1.19 -2.15 -9.80
CA PHE A 190 -0.45 -1.80 -8.58
C PHE A 190 0.51 -2.89 -8.12
N ALA A 191 0.12 -4.16 -8.18
CA ALA A 191 1.01 -5.28 -7.85
C ALA A 191 2.21 -5.35 -8.81
N ALA A 192 1.99 -5.11 -10.11
CA ALA A 192 3.05 -5.05 -11.10
C ALA A 192 3.97 -3.84 -10.87
N ASP A 193 3.41 -2.67 -10.55
CA ASP A 193 4.17 -1.46 -10.26
C ASP A 193 5.07 -1.61 -9.03
N ILE A 194 4.59 -2.28 -7.98
CA ILE A 194 5.42 -2.69 -6.85
C ILE A 194 6.61 -3.50 -7.36
N CYS A 195 6.37 -4.57 -8.12
CA CYS A 195 7.44 -5.43 -8.62
C CYS A 195 8.46 -4.66 -9.48
N ARG A 196 7.98 -3.75 -10.33
CA ARG A 196 8.84 -2.93 -11.21
C ARG A 196 9.71 -1.95 -10.43
N GLY A 197 9.28 -1.50 -9.25
CA GLY A 197 10.05 -0.58 -8.40
C GLY A 197 10.94 -1.24 -7.34
N LEU A 198 10.68 -2.51 -6.99
CA LEU A 198 11.31 -3.17 -5.84
C LEU A 198 12.85 -3.21 -5.92
N ASP A 199 13.45 -3.55 -7.07
CA ASP A 199 14.91 -3.63 -7.21
C ASP A 199 15.58 -2.25 -7.08
N SER A 200 15.00 -1.19 -7.67
CA SER A 200 15.56 0.16 -7.58
C SER A 200 15.60 0.70 -6.15
N VAL A 201 14.55 0.46 -5.37
CA VAL A 201 14.53 0.84 -3.95
C VAL A 201 15.44 -0.08 -3.13
N LEU A 202 15.48 -1.38 -3.46
CA LEU A 202 16.40 -2.31 -2.80
C LEU A 202 17.84 -1.84 -2.97
N ASP A 203 18.27 -1.45 -4.17
CA ASP A 203 19.65 -1.03 -4.44
C ASP A 203 20.05 0.24 -3.68
N SER A 204 19.12 1.18 -3.54
CA SER A 204 19.38 2.49 -2.92
C SER A 204 19.16 2.54 -1.40
N THR A 205 18.48 1.55 -0.81
CA THR A 205 18.15 1.56 0.63
C THR A 205 19.25 1.00 1.54
N VAL A 206 19.34 1.58 2.73
CA VAL A 206 20.12 1.07 3.88
C VAL A 206 19.25 0.29 4.86
N GLN A 207 17.93 0.27 4.66
CA GLN A 207 16.94 -0.43 5.46
C GLN A 207 16.13 -1.33 4.53
N PRO A 208 16.57 -2.57 4.27
CA PRO A 208 15.86 -3.47 3.36
C PRO A 208 14.52 -3.95 3.94
N ASP A 209 14.37 -4.00 5.25
CA ASP A 209 13.17 -4.47 5.95
C ASP A 209 11.89 -3.70 5.59
N VAL A 210 12.00 -2.40 5.24
CA VAL A 210 10.86 -1.58 4.80
C VAL A 210 10.20 -2.09 3.51
N LEU A 211 10.90 -2.94 2.72
CA LEU A 211 10.40 -3.52 1.47
C LEU A 211 9.60 -4.81 1.69
N VAL A 212 9.63 -5.38 2.89
CA VAL A 212 8.93 -6.64 3.20
C VAL A 212 7.42 -6.49 2.99
N ALA A 213 6.84 -5.37 3.45
CA ALA A 213 5.40 -5.18 3.38
C ALA A 213 4.88 -4.99 1.94
N PRO A 214 5.45 -4.09 1.11
CA PRO A 214 5.06 -3.99 -0.30
C PRO A 214 5.24 -5.30 -1.07
N MET A 215 6.38 -5.99 -0.88
CA MET A 215 6.64 -7.29 -1.50
C MET A 215 5.58 -8.33 -1.08
N ALA A 216 5.25 -8.40 0.21
CA ALA A 216 4.24 -9.33 0.71
C ALA A 216 2.85 -9.05 0.13
N ALA A 217 2.45 -7.78 0.03
CA ALA A 217 1.17 -7.40 -0.55
C ALA A 217 1.04 -7.83 -2.03
N ALA A 218 2.09 -7.60 -2.84
CA ALA A 218 2.12 -8.06 -4.23
C ALA A 218 2.08 -9.60 -4.31
N MET A 219 2.84 -10.28 -3.45
CA MET A 219 2.85 -11.75 -3.39
C MET A 219 1.47 -12.31 -3.03
N ASP A 220 0.82 -11.76 -2.00
CA ASP A 220 -0.51 -12.21 -1.56
C ASP A 220 -1.57 -11.93 -2.63
N PHE A 221 -1.44 -10.81 -3.35
CA PHE A 221 -2.27 -10.51 -4.52
C PHE A 221 -2.14 -11.58 -5.61
N TYR A 222 -0.93 -11.92 -6.03
CA TYR A 222 -0.71 -12.93 -7.08
C TYR A 222 -1.07 -14.34 -6.63
N ARG A 223 -0.88 -14.68 -5.35
CA ARG A 223 -1.35 -15.97 -4.77
C ARG A 223 -2.86 -16.11 -4.89
N GLU A 224 -3.61 -15.05 -4.59
CA GLU A 224 -5.06 -15.05 -4.74
C GLU A 224 -5.48 -15.26 -6.19
N ILE A 225 -4.87 -14.52 -7.13
CA ILE A 225 -5.12 -14.71 -8.58
C ILE A 225 -4.81 -16.15 -8.99
N ASN A 226 -3.66 -16.68 -8.60
CA ASN A 226 -3.25 -18.05 -8.94
C ASN A 226 -4.26 -19.07 -8.40
N SER A 227 -4.72 -18.90 -7.15
CA SER A 227 -5.74 -19.76 -6.57
C SER A 227 -7.07 -19.72 -7.32
N ALA A 228 -7.44 -18.57 -7.88
CA ALA A 228 -8.72 -18.36 -8.55
C ALA A 228 -8.68 -18.74 -10.04
N SER A 229 -7.58 -18.49 -10.73
CA SER A 229 -7.49 -18.58 -12.20
C SER A 229 -6.20 -19.20 -12.74
N GLN A 230 -5.31 -19.72 -11.90
CA GLN A 230 -4.00 -20.29 -12.28
C GLN A 230 -3.09 -19.30 -13.05
N ASP A 231 -3.28 -18.01 -12.82
CA ASP A 231 -2.50 -16.92 -13.40
C ASP A 231 -1.58 -16.29 -12.32
N GLY A 232 -0.56 -15.53 -12.70
CA GLY A 232 0.36 -14.86 -11.77
C GLY A 232 1.55 -15.70 -11.31
N LEU A 233 1.74 -16.91 -11.85
CA LEU A 233 2.83 -17.81 -11.44
C LEU A 233 4.23 -17.21 -11.68
N MET A 234 4.42 -16.54 -12.82
CA MET A 234 5.72 -15.96 -13.16
C MET A 234 6.08 -14.79 -12.24
N GLU A 235 5.10 -13.95 -11.89
CA GLU A 235 5.23 -12.86 -10.93
C GLU A 235 5.56 -13.38 -9.53
N MET A 236 4.93 -14.48 -9.10
CA MET A 236 5.26 -15.15 -7.84
C MET A 236 6.71 -15.66 -7.82
N MET A 237 7.15 -16.34 -8.89
CA MET A 237 8.54 -16.82 -9.00
C MET A 237 9.54 -15.66 -8.97
N TRP A 238 9.21 -14.54 -9.63
CA TRP A 238 10.04 -13.34 -9.60
C TRP A 238 10.13 -12.77 -8.18
N LEU A 239 9.01 -12.68 -7.46
CA LEU A 239 8.98 -12.19 -6.07
C LEU A 239 9.73 -13.10 -5.10
N ASP A 240 9.75 -14.42 -5.31
CA ASP A 240 10.55 -15.35 -4.52
C ASP A 240 12.07 -15.18 -4.77
N ASN A 241 12.46 -14.89 -6.02
CA ASN A 241 13.84 -14.52 -6.32
C ASN A 241 14.20 -13.17 -5.67
N PHE A 242 13.32 -12.17 -5.76
CA PHE A 242 13.50 -10.88 -5.09
C PHE A 242 13.66 -11.05 -3.56
N ARG A 243 12.85 -11.90 -2.93
CA ARG A 243 12.99 -12.24 -1.49
C ARG A 243 14.39 -12.73 -1.14
N SER A 244 15.01 -13.53 -2.02
CA SER A 244 16.39 -14.02 -1.80
C SER A 244 17.38 -12.86 -1.81
N ARG A 245 17.30 -11.97 -2.80
CA ARG A 245 18.12 -10.74 -2.88
C ARG A 245 17.93 -9.82 -1.66
N LEU A 246 16.69 -9.71 -1.19
CA LEU A 246 16.34 -8.93 -0.01
C LEU A 246 17.05 -9.46 1.25
N VAL A 247 17.03 -10.78 1.46
CA VAL A 247 17.71 -11.44 2.59
C VAL A 247 19.22 -11.27 2.48
N GLU A 248 19.80 -11.46 1.29
CA GLU A 248 21.23 -11.26 1.04
C GLU A 248 21.67 -9.83 1.39
N LYS A 249 20.91 -8.82 0.96
CA LYS A 249 21.21 -7.42 1.30
C LYS A 249 21.11 -7.15 2.80
N GLY A 250 20.09 -7.71 3.47
CA GLY A 250 19.94 -7.62 4.92
C GLY A 250 21.12 -8.22 5.69
N GLN A 251 21.58 -9.41 5.28
CA GLN A 251 22.76 -10.06 5.85
C GLN A 251 24.03 -9.24 5.62
N HIS A 252 24.24 -8.74 4.40
CA HIS A 252 25.39 -7.90 4.09
C HIS A 252 25.46 -6.64 4.97
N ILE A 253 24.33 -5.96 5.17
CA ILE A 253 24.26 -4.77 6.05
C ILE A 253 24.55 -5.15 7.51
N ALA A 254 23.99 -6.26 8.00
CA ALA A 254 24.24 -6.74 9.35
C ALA A 254 25.74 -7.07 9.57
N ASP A 255 26.38 -7.73 8.60
CA ASP A 255 27.82 -8.05 8.64
C ASP A 255 28.69 -6.79 8.67
N VAL A 256 28.33 -5.77 7.89
CA VAL A 256 29.05 -4.48 7.89
C VAL A 256 28.93 -3.79 9.26
N LEU A 257 27.74 -3.79 9.87
CA LEU A 257 27.51 -3.20 11.19
C LEU A 257 28.26 -3.95 12.29
N GLN A 258 28.34 -5.28 12.24
CA GLN A 258 29.09 -6.08 13.21
C GLN A 258 30.60 -5.85 13.13
N ARG A 259 31.13 -5.52 11.94
CA ARG A 259 32.56 -5.21 11.73
C ARG A 259 32.95 -3.82 12.21
N GLN A 260 31.99 -2.93 12.47
CA GLN A 260 32.29 -1.60 13.00
C GLN A 260 32.61 -1.68 14.49
N LYS A 261 33.76 -1.12 14.88
CA LYS A 261 34.08 -0.90 16.30
C LYS A 261 33.30 0.32 16.76
N TRP A 262 32.26 0.09 17.55
CA TRP A 262 31.52 1.14 18.24
C TRP A 262 32.48 1.90 19.16
N VAL A 263 32.81 3.13 18.80
CA VAL A 263 33.52 4.06 19.68
C VAL A 263 32.45 4.77 20.50
N GLU A 264 32.37 4.47 21.79
CA GLU A 264 31.56 5.26 22.73
C GLU A 264 32.11 6.68 22.74
N VAL A 265 31.40 7.61 22.09
CA VAL A 265 31.65 9.05 22.27
C VAL A 265 30.99 9.46 23.58
N ALA A 266 31.57 9.01 24.69
CA ALA A 266 31.29 9.55 26.01
C ALA A 266 32.16 10.80 26.20
N THR A 267 31.67 11.95 25.78
CA THR A 267 32.14 13.24 26.30
C THR A 267 31.01 13.82 27.14
N PHE A 268 31.17 13.68 28.46
CA PHE A 268 30.45 14.45 29.49
C PHE A 268 31.03 15.86 29.58
#